data_AF-A0A359IB83-F1
#
_entry.id   AF-A0A359IB83-F1
#
_cell.length_a   1.000
_cell.length_b   1.000
_cell.length_c   1.000
_cell.angle_alpha   90.00
_cell.angle_beta   90.00
_cell.angle_gamma   90.00
#
_symmetry.space_group_name_H-M   'P 1'
#
loop_
_entity.id
_entity.type
_entity.pdbx_description
1 polymer ?
#
loop_
_entity_poly.entity_id
_entity_poly.type
_entity_poly.pdbx_seq_one_letter_code
_entity_poly.pdbx_strand_id
1 'polypeptide(L)'
;MKRADIPPKKTQHKSNIPTVAEADELAVRYFEAKTSDEEENILRHFLCSPAGNNRKYDELRAVMGFIATGRNLEQKQVSPIKNRTKSRPSKRRMWSAAAALTAIFATGATSWLAFTSAHPEYLANACVAYVDGRKITETNAVMQQMYGSLENVNHPEKELTIENQLGAMFETLEQE
;
A
#
# COMPACT_ATOMS: atom_id res chain seq x y z
N MET A 1 -0.09 52.28 -3.45
CA MET A 1 -1.02 51.62 -4.38
C MET A 1 -1.82 50.56 -3.61
N LYS A 2 -3.10 50.81 -3.33
CA LYS A 2 -3.98 49.86 -2.63
C LYS A 2 -4.46 48.81 -3.66
N ARG A 3 -4.19 47.52 -3.41
CA ARG A 3 -4.81 46.44 -4.18
C ARG A 3 -6.32 46.51 -3.93
N ALA A 4 -7.09 46.67 -5.00
CA ALA A 4 -8.55 46.60 -4.93
C ALA A 4 -8.93 45.15 -4.64
N ASP A 5 -9.52 44.91 -3.47
CA ASP A 5 -10.17 43.65 -3.15
C ASP A 5 -11.37 43.49 -4.08
N ILE A 6 -11.21 42.64 -5.10
CA ILE A 6 -12.30 42.24 -5.99
C ILE A 6 -13.21 41.31 -5.18
N PRO A 7 -14.47 41.68 -4.90
CA PRO A 7 -15.35 40.80 -4.14
C PRO A 7 -15.62 39.53 -4.95
N PRO A 8 -15.67 38.34 -4.31
CA PRO A 8 -15.96 37.10 -5.01
C PRO A 8 -17.37 37.20 -5.62
N LYS A 9 -17.46 37.08 -6.95
CA LYS A 9 -18.74 36.93 -7.66
C LYS A 9 -19.43 35.68 -7.10
N LYS A 10 -20.45 35.87 -6.27
CA LYS A 10 -21.36 34.80 -5.88
C LYS A 10 -22.17 34.42 -7.12
N THR A 11 -21.70 33.41 -7.86
CA THR A 11 -22.51 32.75 -8.89
C THR A 11 -23.65 32.05 -8.19
N GLN A 12 -24.81 32.72 -8.13
CA GLN A 12 -26.06 32.11 -7.74
C GLN A 12 -26.54 31.21 -8.88
N HIS A 13 -25.95 30.02 -9.00
CA HIS A 13 -26.49 28.99 -9.89
C HIS A 13 -27.70 28.37 -9.19
N LYS A 14 -28.91 28.85 -9.50
CA LYS A 14 -30.13 28.06 -9.29
C LYS A 14 -29.91 26.75 -10.05
N SER A 15 -29.76 25.64 -9.35
CA SER A 15 -29.66 24.32 -9.97
C SER A 15 -31.04 23.94 -10.50
N ASN A 16 -31.35 24.30 -11.74
CA ASN A 16 -32.43 23.66 -12.49
C ASN A 16 -31.97 22.23 -12.75
N ILE A 17 -32.37 21.31 -11.89
CA ILE A 17 -32.16 19.88 -12.10
C ILE A 17 -33.10 19.49 -13.25
N PRO A 18 -32.57 18.94 -14.36
CA PRO A 18 -33.40 18.58 -15.51
C PRO A 18 -34.33 17.43 -15.13
N THR A 19 -35.45 17.34 -15.85
CA THR A 19 -36.34 16.18 -15.76
C THR A 19 -35.66 14.94 -16.31
N VAL A 20 -36.20 13.75 -16.03
CA VAL A 20 -35.63 12.47 -16.49
C VAL A 20 -35.57 12.40 -18.02
N ALA A 21 -36.60 12.90 -18.71
CA ALA A 21 -36.65 12.90 -20.18
C ALA A 21 -35.58 13.82 -20.79
N GLU A 22 -35.39 15.02 -20.22
CA GLU A 22 -34.34 15.95 -20.66
C GLU A 22 -32.93 15.41 -20.38
N ALA A 23 -32.75 14.74 -19.23
CA ALA A 23 -31.49 14.11 -18.88
C ALA A 23 -31.15 12.92 -19.81
N ASP A 24 -32.17 12.18 -20.27
CA ASP A 24 -32.00 11.11 -21.25
C ASP A 24 -31.53 11.66 -22.60
N GLU A 25 -32.15 12.75 -23.08
CA GLU A 25 -31.74 13.40 -24.32
C GLU A 25 -30.30 13.96 -24.21
N LEU A 26 -29.99 14.62 -23.09
CA LEU A 26 -28.64 15.11 -22.80
C LEU A 26 -27.60 14.00 -22.75
N ALA A 27 -27.94 12.84 -22.18
CA ALA A 27 -27.03 11.70 -22.12
C ALA A 27 -26.70 11.18 -23.53
N VAL A 28 -27.69 11.08 -24.42
CA VAL A 28 -27.47 10.68 -25.82
C VAL A 28 -26.57 11.70 -26.52
N ARG A 29 -26.87 13.00 -26.42
CA ARG A 29 -26.05 14.05 -27.03
C ARG A 29 -24.62 14.10 -26.47
N TYR A 30 -24.44 13.77 -25.18
CA TYR A 30 -23.13 13.70 -24.55
C TYR A 30 -22.28 12.58 -25.13
N PHE A 31 -22.84 11.37 -25.29
CA PHE A 31 -22.14 10.26 -25.93
C PHE A 31 -21.83 10.52 -27.41
N GLU A 32 -22.64 11.33 -28.08
CA GLU A 32 -22.37 11.84 -29.44
C GLU A 32 -21.38 13.01 -29.48
N ALA A 33 -20.85 13.47 -28.33
CA ALA A 33 -19.97 14.63 -28.19
C ALA A 33 -20.55 15.95 -28.75
N LYS A 34 -21.87 16.13 -28.62
CA LYS A 34 -22.62 17.32 -29.09
C LYS A 34 -23.08 18.24 -27.96
N THR A 35 -22.65 17.99 -26.72
CA THR A 35 -23.00 18.81 -25.56
C THR A 35 -22.01 19.97 -25.37
N SER A 36 -22.53 21.08 -24.84
CA SER A 36 -21.72 22.19 -24.34
C SER A 36 -21.32 22.00 -22.88
N ASP A 37 -20.32 22.75 -22.40
CA ASP A 37 -19.85 22.70 -21.00
C ASP A 37 -20.97 22.97 -19.97
N GLU A 38 -21.90 23.87 -20.31
CA GLU A 38 -23.04 24.21 -19.44
C GLU A 38 -24.03 23.04 -19.35
N GLU A 39 -24.34 22.39 -20.46
CA GLU A 39 -25.21 21.22 -20.54
C GLU A 39 -24.60 20.03 -19.80
N GLU A 40 -23.29 19.80 -19.95
CA GLU A 40 -22.59 18.77 -19.20
C GLU A 40 -22.63 19.06 -17.69
N ASN A 41 -22.52 20.32 -17.29
CA ASN A 41 -22.61 20.69 -15.88
C ASN A 41 -24.03 20.40 -15.33
N ILE A 42 -25.07 20.70 -16.09
CA ILE A 42 -26.46 20.35 -15.74
C ILE A 42 -26.62 18.82 -15.62
N LEU A 43 -26.09 18.06 -16.58
CA LEU A 43 -26.12 16.60 -16.57
C LEU A 43 -25.37 16.00 -15.37
N ARG A 44 -24.22 16.57 -14.98
CA ARG A 44 -23.50 16.18 -13.75
C ARG A 44 -24.34 16.41 -12.49
N HIS A 45 -25.04 17.54 -12.41
CA HIS A 45 -25.93 17.81 -11.27
C HIS A 45 -27.10 16.82 -11.22
N PHE A 46 -27.66 16.43 -12.36
CA PHE A 46 -28.68 15.39 -12.44
C PHE A 46 -28.17 14.03 -11.95
N LEU A 47 -26.97 13.61 -12.34
CA LEU A 47 -26.36 12.33 -11.92
C LEU A 47 -26.12 12.23 -10.40
N CYS A 48 -25.99 13.36 -9.72
CA CYS A 48 -25.88 13.48 -8.27
C CYS A 48 -27.24 13.46 -7.55
N SER A 49 -28.35 13.61 -8.28
CA SER A 49 -29.70 13.60 -7.72
C SER A 49 -30.21 12.16 -7.47
N PRO A 50 -31.24 11.98 -6.64
CA PRO A 50 -31.87 10.66 -6.46
C PRO A 50 -32.40 10.05 -7.77
N ALA A 51 -32.92 10.87 -8.69
CA ALA A 51 -33.42 10.41 -9.98
C ALA A 51 -32.29 9.90 -10.90
N GLY A 52 -31.10 10.49 -10.81
CA GLY A 52 -29.89 10.04 -11.50
C GLY A 52 -29.27 8.78 -10.90
N ASN A 53 -29.74 8.29 -9.74
CA ASN A 53 -29.26 7.06 -9.11
C ASN A 53 -29.97 5.80 -9.63
N ASN A 54 -30.20 5.74 -10.95
CA ASN A 54 -30.74 4.60 -11.65
C ASN A 54 -29.62 3.91 -12.45
N ARG A 55 -29.65 2.57 -12.52
CA ARG A 55 -28.69 1.74 -13.27
C ARG A 55 -28.55 2.16 -14.75
N LYS A 56 -29.61 2.74 -15.34
CA LYS A 56 -29.57 3.31 -16.70
C LYS A 56 -28.44 4.33 -16.90
N TYR A 57 -28.05 5.05 -15.84
CA TYR A 57 -27.01 6.07 -15.89
C TYR A 57 -25.64 5.59 -15.38
N ASP A 58 -25.45 4.29 -15.15
CA ASP A 58 -24.19 3.78 -14.61
C ASP A 58 -23.03 3.96 -15.59
N GLU A 59 -23.26 3.79 -16.90
CA GLU A 59 -22.25 4.05 -17.93
C GLU A 59 -21.88 5.52 -17.98
N LEU A 60 -22.88 6.41 -17.97
CA LEU A 60 -22.68 7.86 -17.94
C LEU A 60 -21.93 8.29 -16.67
N ARG A 61 -22.24 7.66 -15.52
CA ARG A 61 -21.53 7.86 -14.26
C ARG A 61 -20.13 7.26 -14.28
N ALA A 62 -19.85 6.19 -15.02
CA ALA A 62 -18.50 5.68 -15.16
C ALA A 62 -17.62 6.68 -15.93
N VAL A 63 -18.16 7.28 -17.01
CA VAL A 63 -17.46 8.28 -17.83
C VAL A 63 -17.32 9.61 -17.10
N MET A 64 -18.39 10.12 -16.51
CA MET A 64 -18.39 11.40 -15.79
C MET A 64 -17.98 11.28 -14.31
N GLY A 65 -17.69 10.07 -13.82
CA GLY A 65 -17.68 9.71 -12.40
C GLY A 65 -16.68 10.47 -11.55
N PHE A 66 -15.51 10.79 -12.11
CA PHE A 66 -14.54 11.62 -11.42
C PHE A 66 -15.11 13.01 -11.11
N ILE A 67 -15.83 13.62 -12.06
CA ILE A 67 -16.36 14.98 -11.94
C ILE A 67 -17.72 14.99 -11.22
N ALA A 68 -18.58 14.01 -11.52
CA ALA A 68 -19.92 13.90 -10.93
C ALA A 68 -19.89 13.33 -9.50
N THR A 69 -19.08 12.29 -9.24
CA THR A 69 -19.11 11.55 -7.97
C THR A 69 -17.81 11.61 -7.16
N GLY A 70 -16.71 12.12 -7.72
CA GLY A 70 -15.39 12.09 -7.08
C GLY A 70 -15.34 12.73 -5.69
N ARG A 71 -16.18 13.74 -5.42
CA ARG A 71 -16.26 14.40 -4.11
C ARG A 71 -17.14 13.66 -3.09
N ASN A 72 -18.06 12.82 -3.56
CA ASN A 72 -19.02 12.09 -2.72
C ASN A 72 -18.59 10.64 -2.43
N LEU A 73 -17.79 10.01 -3.30
CA LEU A 73 -17.29 8.65 -3.07
C LEU A 73 -16.20 8.61 -1.99
N GLU A 74 -15.33 9.62 -1.91
CA GLU A 74 -14.37 9.79 -0.82
C GLU A 74 -15.07 9.92 0.55
N GLN A 75 -16.28 10.46 0.57
CA GLN A 75 -17.13 10.52 1.77
C GLN A 75 -17.91 9.23 2.04
N LYS A 76 -18.34 8.50 0.99
CA LYS A 76 -19.13 7.27 1.12
C LYS A 76 -18.30 6.04 1.46
N GLN A 77 -17.08 5.91 0.94
CA GLN A 77 -16.24 4.73 1.24
C GLN A 77 -15.67 4.73 2.66
N VAL A 78 -15.77 5.84 3.39
CA VAL A 78 -15.31 5.94 4.79
C VAL A 78 -16.45 5.81 5.81
N SER A 79 -17.72 5.58 5.43
CA SER A 79 -18.75 5.28 6.43
C SER A 79 -20.05 4.64 5.93
N PRO A 80 -20.49 3.53 6.57
CA PRO A 80 -21.90 3.29 6.82
C PRO A 80 -22.19 3.53 8.31
N ILE A 81 -21.96 4.76 8.80
CA ILE A 81 -22.41 5.15 10.14
C ILE A 81 -23.06 6.53 10.04
N LYS A 82 -24.37 6.47 9.76
CA LYS A 82 -25.44 7.38 10.18
C LYS A 82 -24.97 8.69 10.84
N ASN A 83 -25.19 9.79 10.12
CA ASN A 83 -25.52 11.13 10.63
C ASN A 83 -24.70 11.61 11.84
N ARG A 84 -23.43 11.95 11.62
CA ARG A 84 -22.70 12.78 12.57
C ARG A 84 -22.73 14.22 12.10
N THR A 85 -23.66 14.98 12.66
CA THR A 85 -23.58 16.44 12.72
C THR A 85 -22.15 16.83 13.09
N LYS A 86 -21.62 17.86 12.42
CA LYS A 86 -20.24 18.35 12.51
C LYS A 86 -19.98 18.99 13.88
N SER A 87 -20.13 18.21 14.95
CA SER A 87 -19.74 18.56 16.31
C SER A 87 -18.25 18.30 16.43
N ARG A 88 -17.47 19.38 16.46
CA ARG A 88 -16.04 19.33 16.82
C ARG A 88 -15.92 18.50 18.10
N PRO A 89 -15.14 17.39 18.09
CA PRO A 89 -14.98 16.60 19.30
C PRO A 89 -14.44 17.51 20.40
N SER A 90 -15.08 17.47 21.58
CA SER A 90 -14.61 18.25 22.72
C SER A 90 -13.16 17.87 22.99
N LYS A 91 -12.31 18.85 23.35
CA LYS A 91 -10.88 18.63 23.64
C LYS A 91 -10.65 17.45 24.60
N ARG A 92 -11.60 17.21 25.52
CA ARG A 92 -11.64 16.05 26.44
C ARG A 92 -11.71 14.69 25.73
N ARG A 93 -12.56 14.54 24.70
CA ARG A 93 -12.64 13.28 23.91
C ARG A 93 -11.39 13.03 23.08
N MET A 94 -10.74 14.10 22.63
CA MET A 94 -9.47 14.01 21.90
C MET A 94 -8.35 13.52 22.82
N TRP A 95 -8.27 14.05 24.04
CA TRP A 95 -7.27 13.65 25.02
C TRP A 95 -7.49 12.24 25.56
N SER A 96 -8.75 11.82 25.76
CA SER A 96 -9.04 10.44 26.15
C SER A 96 -8.67 9.44 25.06
N ALA A 97 -8.92 9.78 23.78
CA ALA A 97 -8.52 8.93 22.66
C ALA A 97 -6.99 8.84 22.53
N ALA A 98 -6.28 9.95 22.69
CA ALA A 98 -4.82 9.97 22.68
C ALA A 98 -4.24 9.11 23.83
N ALA A 99 -4.78 9.24 25.04
CA ALA A 99 -4.34 8.44 26.19
C ALA A 99 -4.56 6.93 25.99
N ALA A 100 -5.69 6.53 25.41
CA ALA A 100 -5.98 5.13 25.12
C ALA A 100 -4.98 4.55 24.10
N LEU A 101 -4.66 5.30 23.05
CA LEU A 101 -3.65 4.87 22.07
C LEU A 101 -2.27 4.74 22.70
N THR A 102 -1.85 5.69 23.54
CA THR A 102 -0.55 5.59 24.24
C THR A 102 -0.47 4.37 25.15
N ALA A 103 -1.57 3.99 25.82
CA ALA A 103 -1.59 2.81 26.67
C ALA A 103 -1.47 1.50 25.86
N ILE A 104 -2.14 1.42 24.70
CA ILE A 104 -2.05 0.24 23.82
C ILE A 104 -0.64 0.10 23.24
N PHE A 105 -0.02 1.18 22.76
CA PHE A 105 1.34 1.11 22.24
C PHE A 105 2.37 0.81 23.32
N ALA A 106 2.24 1.40 24.52
CA ALA A 106 3.15 1.12 25.62
C ALA A 106 3.07 -0.35 26.07
N THR A 107 1.86 -0.88 26.24
CA THR A 107 1.66 -2.28 26.65
C THR A 107 2.04 -3.28 25.55
N GLY A 108 1.76 -2.96 24.28
CA GLY A 108 2.20 -3.77 23.14
C GLY A 108 3.71 -3.79 23.00
N ALA A 109 4.39 -2.64 23.12
CA ALA A 109 5.84 -2.55 23.01
C ALA A 109 6.56 -3.26 24.16
N THR A 110 6.08 -3.13 25.41
CA THR A 110 6.67 -3.83 26.55
C THR A 110 6.45 -5.33 26.46
N SER A 111 5.26 -5.78 26.04
CA SER A 111 4.97 -7.20 25.84
C SER A 111 5.82 -7.79 24.72
N TRP A 112 6.00 -7.06 23.62
CA TRP A 112 6.87 -7.47 22.53
C TRP A 112 8.33 -7.58 22.97
N LEU A 113 8.87 -6.55 23.63
CA LEU A 113 10.25 -6.57 24.16
C LEU A 113 10.48 -7.73 25.14
N ALA A 114 9.53 -7.97 26.06
CA ALA A 114 9.60 -9.11 26.99
C ALA A 114 9.56 -10.45 26.25
N PHE A 115 8.70 -10.58 25.25
CA PHE A 115 8.61 -11.80 24.43
C PHE A 115 9.89 -12.05 23.62
N THR A 116 10.45 -11.03 22.97
CA THR A 116 11.67 -11.15 22.18
C THR A 116 12.92 -11.42 23.02
N SER A 117 12.94 -10.95 24.27
CA SER A 117 14.04 -11.23 25.19
C SER A 117 13.93 -12.62 25.84
N ALA A 118 12.71 -13.11 26.07
CA ALA A 118 12.48 -14.47 26.56
C ALA A 118 12.66 -15.55 25.47
N HIS A 119 12.37 -15.21 24.21
CA HIS A 119 12.45 -16.13 23.08
C HIS A 119 13.28 -15.53 21.92
N PRO A 120 14.60 -15.40 22.10
CA PRO A 120 15.50 -14.88 21.06
C PRO A 120 15.53 -15.76 19.80
N GLU A 121 15.17 -17.04 19.93
CA GLU A 121 15.13 -18.02 18.84
C GLU A 121 14.05 -17.71 17.79
N TYR A 122 12.96 -17.00 18.16
CA TYR A 122 11.88 -16.64 17.23
C TYR A 122 12.26 -15.50 16.26
N LEU A 123 13.27 -14.68 16.60
CA LEU A 123 13.81 -13.66 15.68
C LEU A 123 14.94 -14.21 14.80
N ALA A 124 15.46 -15.40 15.11
CA ALA A 124 16.45 -16.04 14.27
C ALA A 124 15.73 -16.56 13.02
N ASN A 125 15.88 -15.83 11.92
CA ASN A 125 15.48 -16.25 10.58
C ASN A 125 15.81 -17.75 10.40
N ALA A 126 14.82 -18.53 9.95
CA ALA A 126 14.94 -19.99 9.89
C ALA A 126 16.20 -20.43 9.11
N CYS A 127 17.23 -20.88 9.83
CA CYS A 127 18.44 -21.44 9.26
C CYS A 127 18.13 -22.85 8.75
N VAL A 128 18.22 -23.04 7.43
CA VAL A 128 17.99 -24.34 6.79
C VAL A 128 19.25 -24.75 6.05
N ALA A 129 19.76 -25.94 6.34
CA ALA A 129 20.79 -26.60 5.55
C ALA A 129 20.35 -28.00 5.12
N TYR A 130 20.92 -28.48 4.02
CA TYR A 130 20.74 -29.85 3.57
C TYR A 130 22.09 -30.57 3.70
N VAL A 131 22.12 -31.63 4.50
CA VAL A 131 23.29 -32.48 4.72
C VAL A 131 22.89 -33.91 4.37
N ASP A 132 23.61 -34.55 3.46
CA ASP A 132 23.32 -35.92 2.98
C ASP A 132 21.87 -36.12 2.51
N GLY A 133 21.30 -35.10 1.86
CA GLY A 133 19.91 -35.11 1.39
C GLY A 133 18.85 -34.96 2.49
N ARG A 134 19.24 -34.75 3.75
CA ARG A 134 18.34 -34.49 4.88
C ARG A 134 18.30 -33.00 5.21
N LYS A 135 17.10 -32.46 5.39
CA LYS A 135 16.88 -31.07 5.81
C LYS A 135 17.12 -30.93 7.31
N ILE A 136 18.04 -30.05 7.69
CA ILE A 136 18.32 -29.67 9.07
C ILE A 136 17.85 -28.22 9.26
N THR A 137 17.02 -27.99 10.28
CA THR A 137 16.45 -26.66 10.62
C THR A 137 16.94 -26.13 11.95
N GLU A 138 17.68 -26.93 12.72
CA GLU A 138 18.21 -26.55 14.02
C GLU A 138 19.41 -25.62 13.81
N THR A 139 19.30 -24.37 14.27
CA THR A 139 20.28 -23.31 14.03
C THR A 139 21.69 -23.72 14.46
N ASN A 140 21.84 -24.33 15.64
CA ASN A 140 23.15 -24.76 16.14
C ASN A 140 23.79 -25.83 15.24
N ALA A 141 23.00 -26.82 14.81
CA ALA A 141 23.49 -27.88 13.93
C ALA A 141 23.86 -27.35 12.53
N VAL A 142 23.06 -26.41 11.99
CA VAL A 142 23.35 -25.73 10.71
C VAL A 142 24.65 -24.92 10.80
N MET A 143 24.82 -24.13 11.87
CA MET A 143 26.01 -23.31 12.07
C MET A 143 27.26 -24.16 12.29
N GLN A 144 27.17 -25.26 13.03
CA GLN A 144 28.28 -26.19 13.22
C GLN A 144 28.76 -26.78 11.88
N GLN A 145 27.82 -27.18 11.02
CA GLN A 145 28.16 -27.67 9.68
C GLN A 145 28.80 -26.57 8.80
N MET A 146 28.31 -25.33 8.92
CA MET A 146 28.89 -24.18 8.22
C MET A 146 30.34 -23.96 8.63
N TYR A 147 30.63 -23.95 9.95
CA TYR A 147 32.00 -23.77 10.44
C TYR A 147 32.94 -24.88 9.96
N GLY A 148 32.50 -26.15 10.03
CA GLY A 148 33.29 -27.27 9.49
C GLY A 148 33.54 -27.18 7.98
N SER A 149 32.55 -26.70 7.22
CA SER A 149 32.71 -26.49 5.77
C SER A 149 33.68 -25.36 5.46
N LEU A 150 33.64 -24.27 6.24
CA LEU A 150 34.55 -23.14 6.07
C LEU A 150 35.99 -23.54 6.40
N GLU A 151 36.21 -24.34 7.43
CA GLU A 151 37.55 -24.85 7.79
C GLU A 151 38.13 -25.76 6.70
N ASN A 152 37.31 -26.62 6.10
CA ASN A 152 37.70 -27.47 4.97
C ASN A 152 38.00 -26.67 3.69
N VAL A 153 37.40 -25.49 3.51
CA VAL A 153 37.68 -24.60 2.36
C VAL A 153 38.82 -23.64 2.66
N ASN A 154 39.03 -23.28 3.93
CA ASN A 154 40.14 -22.46 4.40
C ASN A 154 41.42 -23.30 4.52
N HIS A 155 41.78 -23.96 3.42
CA HIS A 155 43.17 -24.22 3.17
C HIS A 155 43.81 -22.86 2.86
N PRO A 156 44.76 -22.34 3.66
CA PRO A 156 45.69 -21.38 3.10
C PRO A 156 46.23 -22.07 1.87
N GLU A 157 46.12 -21.40 0.73
CA GLU A 157 46.76 -21.78 -0.51
C GLU A 157 48.17 -22.22 -0.11
N LYS A 158 48.38 -23.55 -0.02
CA LYS A 158 49.74 -24.08 -0.02
C LYS A 158 50.25 -23.46 -1.28
N GLU A 159 51.25 -22.60 -1.15
CA GLU A 159 51.95 -21.98 -2.24
C GLU A 159 52.51 -23.13 -3.10
N LEU A 160 51.63 -23.65 -3.95
CA LEU A 160 51.94 -24.63 -4.97
C LEU A 160 52.58 -23.76 -6.04
N THR A 161 53.83 -23.37 -5.77
CA THR A 161 54.67 -22.85 -6.82
C THR A 161 54.65 -23.89 -7.93
N ILE A 162 54.52 -23.41 -9.17
CA ILE A 162 54.40 -24.24 -10.36
C ILE A 162 55.56 -25.26 -10.41
N GLU A 163 56.70 -24.94 -9.81
CA GLU A 163 57.85 -25.84 -9.64
C GLU A 163 57.53 -27.12 -8.86
N ASN A 164 56.78 -27.03 -7.75
CA ASN A 164 56.44 -28.17 -6.91
C ASN A 164 55.42 -29.10 -7.60
N GLN A 165 54.52 -28.53 -8.42
CA GLN A 165 53.57 -29.31 -9.22
C GLN A 165 54.24 -30.00 -10.41
N LEU A 166 55.15 -29.29 -11.11
CA LEU A 166 55.92 -29.88 -12.21
C LEU A 166 56.87 -30.97 -11.69
N GLY A 167 57.55 -30.75 -10.56
CA GLY A 167 58.42 -31.74 -9.94
C GLY A 167 57.72 -33.07 -9.68
N ALA A 168 56.51 -33.03 -9.10
CA ALA A 168 55.72 -34.24 -8.85
C ALA A 168 55.25 -34.94 -10.16
N MET A 169 55.00 -34.20 -11.23
CA MET A 169 54.66 -34.78 -12.54
C MET A 169 55.87 -35.44 -13.22
N PHE A 170 57.09 -34.91 -13.03
CA PHE A 170 58.30 -35.53 -13.57
C PHE A 170 58.76 -36.74 -12.75
N GLU A 171 58.64 -36.69 -11.42
CA GLU A 171 59.03 -37.79 -10.53
C GLU A 171 58.14 -39.04 -10.72
N THR A 172 56.88 -38.84 -11.13
CA THR A 172 55.96 -39.94 -11.49
C THR A 172 56.25 -40.55 -12.87
N LEU A 173 56.93 -39.83 -13.76
CA LEU A 173 57.35 -40.33 -15.08
C LEU A 173 58.72 -41.02 -15.05
N GLU A 174 59.57 -40.72 -14.07
CA GLU A 174 60.85 -41.41 -13.87
C GLU A 174 60.74 -42.75 -13.12
N GLN A 175 59.54 -43.09 -12.64
CA GLN A 175 59.24 -44.36 -11.96
C GLN A 175 58.62 -45.45 -12.87
N GLU A 176 58.54 -45.21 -14.19
CA GLU A 176 58.39 -46.26 -15.23
C GLU A 176 59.72 -46.51 -15.97
#